data_AF-A0A6G3TG34-F1
#
_entry.id   AF-A0A6G3TG34-F1
#
_cell.length_a   1.000
_cell.length_b   1.000
_cell.length_c   1.000
_cell.angle_alpha   90.00
_cell.angle_beta   90.00
_cell.angle_gamma   90.00
#
_symmetry.space_group_name_H-M   'P 1'
#
loop_
_entity.id
_entity.type
_entity.pdbx_description
1 polymer ?
#
loop_
_entity_poly.entity_id
_entity_poly.type
_entity_poly.pdbx_seq_one_letter_code
_entity_poly.pdbx_strand_id
1 'polypeptide(L)'
;GAAAAITERHGGDVPADHAQLLALPGIGEYTAAAVASFAYGQRHAVLDTNVRRVLARAVTGVQYPPNATTAAERKLARALLPEEQASAARWAAASMELGALVCTARNESCHRCPIAA
;
A
#
# COMPACT_ATOMS: atom_id res chain seq x y z
N GLY A 1 17.88 6.78 -14.57
CA GLY A 1 16.55 6.44 -14.00
C GLY A 1 16.62 5.12 -13.26
N ALA A 2 15.54 4.67 -12.60
CA ALA A 2 15.54 3.45 -11.78
C ALA A 2 16.12 2.22 -12.50
N ALA A 3 15.73 1.96 -13.76
CA ALA A 3 16.21 0.80 -14.53
C ALA A 3 17.74 0.79 -14.69
N ALA A 4 18.36 1.90 -15.12
CA ALA A 4 19.82 2.01 -15.23
C ALA A 4 20.51 1.77 -13.88
N ALA A 5 19.96 2.35 -12.80
CA ALA A 5 20.51 2.18 -11.46
C ALA A 5 20.41 0.73 -10.94
N ILE A 6 19.38 -0.02 -11.35
CA ILE A 6 19.24 -1.46 -11.05
C ILE A 6 20.34 -2.25 -11.78
N THR A 7 20.56 -2.01 -13.06
CA THR A 7 21.62 -2.69 -13.83
C THR A 7 23.00 -2.38 -13.26
N GLU A 8 23.31 -1.10 -13.00
CA GLU A 8 24.64 -0.65 -12.59
C GLU A 8 24.99 -1.01 -11.13
N ARG A 9 24.02 -0.94 -10.21
CA ARG A 9 24.27 -1.08 -8.77
C ARG A 9 23.80 -2.41 -8.17
N HIS A 10 22.91 -3.11 -8.87
CA HIS A 10 22.26 -4.34 -8.38
C HIS A 10 22.36 -5.51 -9.38
N GLY A 11 23.21 -5.41 -10.40
CA GLY A 11 23.47 -6.51 -11.33
C GLY A 11 22.28 -6.84 -12.25
N GLY A 12 21.31 -5.94 -12.38
CA GLY A 12 20.09 -6.16 -13.17
C GLY A 12 18.92 -6.71 -12.36
N ASP A 13 19.14 -7.14 -11.12
CA ASP A 13 18.09 -7.64 -10.24
C ASP A 13 17.45 -6.50 -9.44
N VAL A 14 16.13 -6.43 -9.43
CA VAL A 14 15.39 -5.48 -8.59
C VAL A 14 15.68 -5.82 -7.12
N PRO A 15 16.23 -4.91 -6.31
CA PRO A 15 16.57 -5.25 -4.93
C PRO A 15 15.31 -5.60 -4.11
N ALA A 16 15.42 -6.62 -3.26
CA ALA A 16 14.33 -7.01 -2.37
C ALA A 16 14.26 -6.13 -1.11
N ASP A 17 15.38 -5.54 -0.69
CA ASP A 17 15.42 -4.68 0.49
C ASP A 17 14.70 -3.35 0.25
N HIS A 18 13.85 -2.96 1.20
CA HIS A 18 13.05 -1.75 1.10
C HIS A 18 13.89 -0.47 1.05
N ALA A 19 14.99 -0.40 1.80
CA ALA A 19 15.85 0.79 1.79
C ALA A 19 16.61 0.91 0.45
N GLN A 20 17.03 -0.21 -0.13
CA GLN A 20 17.62 -0.24 -1.48
C GLN A 20 16.60 0.18 -2.55
N LEU A 21 15.35 -0.27 -2.46
CA LEU A 21 14.28 0.17 -3.35
C LEU A 21 14.07 1.69 -3.26
N LEU A 22 14.03 2.24 -2.05
CA LEU A 22 13.86 3.68 -1.82
C LEU A 22 15.04 4.52 -2.32
N ALA A 23 16.24 3.94 -2.38
CA ALA A 23 17.44 4.58 -2.92
C ALA A 23 17.50 4.59 -4.47
N LEU A 24 16.53 3.99 -5.17
CA LEU A 24 16.44 4.04 -6.62
C LEU A 24 15.86 5.39 -7.09
N PRO A 25 16.43 6.00 -8.16
CA PRO A 25 15.94 7.28 -8.67
C PRO A 25 14.47 7.23 -9.09
N GLY A 26 13.63 8.08 -8.49
CA GLY A 26 12.21 8.19 -8.80
C GLY A 26 11.30 7.22 -8.04
N ILE A 27 11.85 6.39 -7.15
CA ILE A 27 11.07 5.48 -6.30
C ILE A 27 10.78 6.16 -4.96
N GLY A 28 9.50 6.43 -4.70
CA GLY A 28 9.03 6.97 -3.42
C GLY A 28 8.57 5.88 -2.44
N GLU A 29 8.17 6.31 -1.23
CA GLU A 29 7.68 5.46 -0.13
C GLU A 29 6.63 4.43 -0.59
N TYR A 30 5.63 4.88 -1.36
CA TYR A 30 4.59 4.00 -1.89
C TYR A 30 5.15 2.89 -2.78
N THR A 31 5.95 3.26 -3.80
CA THR A 31 6.45 2.30 -4.78
C THR A 31 7.42 1.31 -4.15
N ALA A 32 8.29 1.77 -3.23
CA ALA A 32 9.19 0.89 -2.49
C ALA A 32 8.40 -0.13 -1.64
N ALA A 33 7.40 0.34 -0.88
CA ALA A 33 6.54 -0.53 -0.07
C ALA A 33 5.75 -1.52 -0.96
N ALA A 34 5.22 -1.06 -2.09
CA ALA A 34 4.47 -1.90 -3.03
C ALA A 34 5.34 -3.00 -3.64
N VAL A 35 6.55 -2.71 -4.12
CA VAL A 35 7.45 -3.74 -4.64
C VAL A 35 7.87 -4.72 -3.54
N ALA A 36 8.30 -4.21 -2.39
CA ALA A 36 8.68 -5.05 -1.25
C ALA A 36 7.55 -5.99 -0.80
N SER A 37 6.31 -5.48 -0.78
CA SER A 37 5.16 -6.26 -0.35
C SER A 37 4.66 -7.23 -1.43
N PHE A 38 4.41 -6.75 -2.65
CA PHE A 38 3.77 -7.53 -3.70
C PHE A 38 4.71 -8.53 -4.37
N ALA A 39 5.95 -8.13 -4.65
CA ALA A 39 6.92 -8.99 -5.33
C ALA A 39 7.70 -9.87 -4.35
N TYR A 40 8.03 -9.32 -3.17
CA TYR A 40 8.90 -9.98 -2.20
C TYR A 40 8.19 -10.44 -0.92
N GLY A 41 6.87 -10.30 -0.83
CA GLY A 41 6.08 -10.82 0.28
C GLY A 41 6.37 -10.16 1.63
N GLN A 42 7.03 -9.00 1.65
CA GLN A 42 7.46 -8.37 2.89
C GLN A 42 6.33 -7.59 3.58
N ARG A 43 6.45 -7.45 4.89
CA ARG A 43 5.51 -6.72 5.73
C ARG A 43 5.72 -5.19 5.63
N HIS A 44 5.09 -4.56 4.64
CA HIS A 44 5.05 -3.10 4.48
C HIS A 44 3.61 -2.60 4.28
N ALA A 45 3.30 -1.44 4.84
CA ALA A 45 2.03 -0.78 4.60
C ALA A 45 2.04 -0.08 3.23
N VAL A 46 1.22 -0.55 2.30
CA VAL A 46 1.06 0.06 0.98
C VAL A 46 -0.09 1.06 1.03
N LEU A 47 0.23 2.36 0.96
CA LEU A 47 -0.76 3.44 1.07
C LEU A 47 -0.92 4.23 -0.22
N ASP A 48 -1.69 3.69 -1.15
CA ASP A 48 -2.21 4.44 -2.29
C ASP A 48 -3.53 5.16 -1.94
N THR A 49 -4.14 5.83 -2.92
CA THR A 49 -5.42 6.53 -2.71
C THR A 49 -6.59 5.59 -2.42
N ASN A 50 -6.52 4.31 -2.85
CA ASN A 50 -7.55 3.31 -2.62
C ASN A 50 -7.52 2.78 -1.19
N VAL A 51 -6.36 2.31 -0.73
CA VAL A 51 -6.15 1.84 0.63
C VAL A 51 -6.45 2.95 1.63
N ARG A 52 -5.94 4.17 1.39
CA ARG A 52 -6.23 5.33 2.26
C ARG A 52 -7.72 5.58 2.44
N ARG A 53 -8.50 5.51 1.36
CA ARG A 53 -9.96 5.68 1.40
C ARG A 53 -10.66 4.55 2.14
N VAL A 54 -10.25 3.29 1.91
CA VAL A 54 -10.77 2.13 2.64
C VAL A 54 -10.56 2.31 4.14
N LEU A 55 -9.34 2.61 4.57
CA LEU A 55 -9.01 2.75 5.99
C LEU A 55 -9.72 3.94 6.64
N ALA A 56 -9.77 5.09 5.96
CA ALA A 56 -10.47 6.28 6.46
C ALA A 56 -11.98 6.01 6.67
N ARG A 57 -12.64 5.37 5.71
CA ARG A 57 -14.07 5.07 5.82
C ARG A 57 -14.35 3.99 6.88
N ALA A 58 -13.63 2.87 6.80
CA ALA A 58 -13.92 1.71 7.64
C ALA A 58 -13.51 1.90 9.11
N VAL A 59 -12.45 2.66 9.39
CA VAL A 59 -11.88 2.74 10.75
C VAL A 59 -12.12 4.08 11.43
N THR A 60 -12.16 5.17 10.67
CA THR A 60 -12.36 6.51 11.24
C THR A 60 -13.71 7.13 10.90
N GLY A 61 -14.53 6.47 10.07
CA GLY A 61 -15.81 7.00 9.60
C GLY A 61 -15.69 8.22 8.69
N VAL A 62 -14.50 8.54 8.17
CA VAL A 62 -14.25 9.73 7.35
C VAL A 62 -14.48 9.38 5.88
N GLN A 63 -15.52 9.95 5.27
CA GLN A 63 -15.88 9.65 3.88
C GLN A 63 -14.83 10.11 2.86
N TYR A 64 -14.23 11.28 3.11
CA TYR A 64 -13.27 11.94 2.22
C TYR A 64 -11.95 12.18 2.97
N PRO A 65 -10.93 11.32 2.80
CA PRO A 65 -9.64 11.54 3.42
C PRO A 65 -8.93 12.80 2.86
N PRO A 66 -7.93 13.34 3.57
CA PRO A 66 -7.15 14.49 3.11
C PRO A 66 -6.50 14.26 1.73
N ASN A 67 -6.21 15.33 0.99
CA ASN A 67 -5.57 15.22 -0.33
C ASN A 67 -4.18 14.57 -0.29
N ALA A 68 -3.41 14.82 0.77
CA ALA A 68 -2.07 14.28 0.98
C ALA A 68 -2.04 13.26 2.12
N THR A 69 -1.19 12.24 1.99
CA THR A 69 -1.01 11.22 3.02
C THR A 69 -0.40 11.83 4.28
N THR A 70 -1.08 11.66 5.41
CA THR A 70 -0.72 12.21 6.72
C THR A 70 0.09 11.23 7.57
N ALA A 71 0.71 11.72 8.65
CA ALA A 71 1.37 10.87 9.64
C ALA A 71 0.36 9.96 10.38
N ALA A 72 -0.87 10.44 10.59
CA ALA A 72 -1.95 9.69 11.21
C ALA A 72 -2.39 8.49 10.35
N GLU A 73 -2.58 8.68 9.04
CA GLU A 73 -2.89 7.59 8.11
C GLU A 73 -1.78 6.53 8.09
N ARG A 74 -0.51 6.96 8.09
CA ARG A 74 0.64 6.04 8.18
C ARG A 74 0.66 5.24 9.48
N LYS A 75 0.37 5.90 10.59
CA LYS A 75 0.29 5.23 11.91
C LYS A 75 -0.85 4.21 11.93
N LEU A 76 -2.02 4.58 11.43
CA LEU A 76 -3.18 3.70 11.35
C LEU A 76 -2.89 2.46 10.49
N ALA A 77 -2.34 2.65 9.29
CA ALA A 77 -2.03 1.55 8.39
C ALA A 77 -1.04 0.55 9.01
N ARG A 78 0.00 1.04 9.69
CA ARG A 78 0.95 0.19 10.41
C ARG A 78 0.31 -0.58 11.57
N ALA A 79 -0.66 0.04 12.26
CA ALA A 79 -1.37 -0.60 13.37
C ALA A 79 -2.31 -1.72 12.90
N LEU A 80 -2.84 -1.61 11.68
CA LEU A 80 -3.73 -2.62 11.08
C LEU A 80 -2.99 -3.71 10.31
N LEU A 81 -1.71 -3.51 10.01
CA LEU A 81 -0.93 -4.42 9.18
C LEU A 81 -0.69 -5.75 9.93
N PRO A 82 -1.13 -6.90 9.38
CA PRO A 82 -0.90 -8.22 9.99
C PRO A 82 0.57 -8.46 10.34
N GLU A 83 0.86 -9.19 11.42
CA GLU A 83 2.24 -9.45 11.87
C GLU A 83 3.00 -10.42 10.95
N GLU A 84 2.31 -11.44 10.43
CA GLU A 84 2.88 -12.43 9.53
C GLU A 84 3.05 -11.84 8.12
N GLN A 85 4.23 -12.04 7.53
CA GLN A 85 4.64 -11.35 6.29
C GLN A 85 3.74 -11.67 5.09
N ALA A 86 3.45 -12.95 4.84
CA ALA A 86 2.62 -13.37 3.72
C ALA A 86 1.17 -12.87 3.88
N SER A 87 0.67 -12.82 5.11
CA SER A 87 -0.64 -12.26 5.43
C SER A 87 -0.67 -10.75 5.27
N ALA A 88 0.41 -10.04 5.66
CA ALA A 88 0.54 -8.61 5.42
C ALA A 88 0.60 -8.27 3.93
N ALA A 89 1.35 -9.05 3.14
CA ALA A 89 1.43 -8.87 1.69
C ALA A 89 0.08 -9.11 0.99
N ARG A 90 -0.61 -10.19 1.36
CA ARG A 90 -1.98 -10.45 0.87
C ARG A 90 -2.95 -9.35 1.30
N TRP A 91 -2.85 -8.85 2.53
CA TRP A 91 -3.66 -7.75 3.02
C TRP A 91 -3.41 -6.44 2.25
N ALA A 92 -2.16 -6.13 1.92
CA ALA A 92 -1.81 -4.95 1.13
C ALA A 92 -2.46 -5.01 -0.27
N ALA A 93 -2.36 -6.14 -0.96
CA ALA A 93 -3.00 -6.32 -2.26
C ALA A 93 -4.54 -6.30 -2.16
N ALA A 94 -5.10 -7.03 -1.19
CA ALA A 94 -6.56 -7.13 -1.00
C ALA A 94 -7.21 -5.81 -0.61
N SER A 95 -6.55 -4.99 0.24
CA SER A 95 -7.06 -3.68 0.63
C SER A 95 -7.04 -2.67 -0.53
N MET A 96 -6.02 -2.74 -1.40
CA MET A 96 -5.96 -1.95 -2.62
C MET A 96 -7.08 -2.36 -3.58
N GLU A 97 -7.27 -3.66 -3.81
CA GLU A 97 -8.33 -4.20 -4.67
C GLU A 97 -9.73 -3.87 -4.13
N LEU A 98 -9.93 -3.96 -2.82
CA LEU A 98 -11.17 -3.58 -2.16
C LEU A 98 -11.52 -2.11 -2.43
N GLY A 99 -10.52 -1.22 -2.33
CA GLY A 99 -10.70 0.19 -2.66
C GLY A 99 -10.96 0.42 -4.15
N ALA A 100 -10.33 -0.35 -5.02
CA ALA A 100 -10.50 -0.24 -6.46
C ALA A 100 -11.89 -0.71 -6.95
N LEU A 101 -12.42 -1.79 -6.38
CA LEU A 101 -13.61 -2.48 -6.91
C LEU A 101 -14.90 -2.26 -6.11
N VAL A 102 -14.81 -2.01 -4.80
CA VAL A 102 -15.99 -1.99 -3.93
C VAL A 102 -16.12 -0.66 -3.20
N CYS A 103 -15.08 -0.26 -2.47
CA CYS A 103 -15.02 1.01 -1.76
C CYS A 103 -14.45 2.10 -2.68
N THR A 104 -15.09 2.31 -3.82
CA THR A 104 -14.68 3.27 -4.86
C THR A 104 -14.84 4.73 -4.39
N ALA A 105 -14.18 5.65 -5.08
CA ALA A 105 -14.25 7.08 -4.74
C ALA A 105 -15.66 7.66 -4.88
N ARG A 106 -16.45 7.13 -5.82
CA ARG A 106 -17.85 7.46 -6.07
C ARG A 106 -18.64 6.17 -6.27
N ASN A 107 -19.91 6.16 -5.85
CA ASN A 107 -20.82 5.03 -5.99
C ASN A 107 -20.28 3.74 -5.34
N GLU A 108 -19.82 3.83 -4.10
CA GLU A 108 -19.34 2.68 -3.35
C GLU A 108 -20.42 1.61 -3.16
N SER A 109 -20.04 0.34 -3.25
CA SER A 109 -20.95 -0.79 -3.13
C SER A 109 -20.94 -1.37 -1.71
N CYS A 110 -21.34 -0.58 -0.72
CA CYS A 110 -21.31 -0.99 0.70
C CYS A 110 -22.04 -2.31 0.97
N HIS A 111 -23.16 -2.57 0.28
CA HIS A 111 -23.91 -3.83 0.37
C HIS A 111 -23.13 -5.09 -0.10
N ARG A 112 -22.03 -4.91 -0.84
CA ARG A 112 -21.11 -5.98 -1.28
C ARG A 112 -19.77 -5.92 -0.55
N CYS A 113 -19.61 -5.01 0.40
CA CYS A 113 -18.35 -4.81 1.09
C CYS A 113 -18.13 -5.96 2.09
N PRO A 114 -17.04 -6.74 1.96
CA PRO A 114 -16.78 -7.90 2.83
C PRO A 114 -16.47 -7.50 4.28
N ILE A 115 -16.37 -6.21 4.57
CA ILE A 115 -16.11 -5.67 5.92
C ILE A 115 -17.24 -4.77 6.42
N ALA A 116 -18.38 -4.68 5.71
CA ALA A 116 -19.58 -4.02 6.20
C ALA A 116 -20.41 -5.05 6.98
N ALA A 117 -20.29 -5.06 8.30
CA ALA A 117 -21.19 -5.76 9.21
C ALA A 117 -22.04 -4.72 9.95
#